data_AF-A0A936GAP6-F1
#
_entry.id   AF-A0A936GAP6-F1
#
_cell.length_a   1.000
_cell.length_b   1.000
_cell.length_c   1.000
_cell.angle_alpha   90.00
_cell.angle_beta   90.00
_cell.angle_gamma   90.00
#
_symmetry.space_group_name_H-M   'P 1'
#
loop_
_entity.id
_entity.type
_entity.pdbx_description
1 polymer ?
#
loop_
_entity_poly.entity_id
_entity_poly.type
_entity_poly.pdbx_seq_one_letter_code
_entity_poly.pdbx_strand_id
1 'polypeptide(L)' 'MDDKHTKGEMHGCIVCGKLYQLYVVSDARGKFIDCKVMTAGGRRVSNSQRPLVACEKHSEKEVEAAVVRVYGVQDEDD' A
#
# COMPACT_ATOMS: atom_id res chain seq x y z
N MET A 1 21.10 -4.43 -15.53
CA MET A 1 20.40 -3.13 -15.40
C MET A 1 19.02 -3.46 -14.88
N ASP A 2 18.85 -3.43 -13.56
CA ASP A 2 17.56 -3.73 -12.93
C ASP A 2 16.62 -2.56 -13.19
N ASP A 3 15.82 -2.67 -14.26
CA ASP A 3 14.83 -1.66 -14.65
C ASP A 3 13.68 -1.68 -13.63
N LYS A 4 13.85 -0.93 -12.54
CA LYS A 4 12.81 -0.72 -11.53
C LYS A 4 11.93 0.44 -11.98
N HIS A 5 10.72 0.10 -12.38
CA HIS A 5 9.72 1.10 -12.76
C HIS A 5 9.08 1.70 -11.51
N THR A 6 9.23 3.01 -11.35
CA THR A 6 8.56 3.75 -10.29
C THR A 6 7.43 4.57 -10.89
N LYS A 7 6.19 4.32 -10.45
CA LYS A 7 5.00 5.04 -10.91
C LYS A 7 4.32 5.74 -9.73
N GLY A 8 4.04 7.03 -9.89
CA GLY A 8 3.22 7.77 -8.92
C GLY A 8 1.76 7.39 -9.08
N GLU A 9 1.15 6.86 -8.02
CA GLU A 9 -0.26 6.53 -7.95
C GLU A 9 -0.93 7.23 -6.76
N MET A 10 -2.21 7.55 -6.91
CA MET A 10 -3.03 8.07 -5.81
C MET A 10 -3.87 6.93 -5.25
N HIS A 11 -3.67 6.62 -3.97
CA HIS A 11 -4.41 5.59 -3.26
C HIS A 11 -5.16 6.19 -2.09
N GLY A 12 -6.37 5.71 -1.85
CA GLY A 12 -7.14 6.06 -0.65
C GLY A 12 -6.59 5.33 0.57
N CYS A 13 -6.64 6.00 1.73
CA CYS A 13 -6.44 5.36 3.01
C CYS A 13 -7.42 4.19 3.17
N ILE A 14 -6.93 3.00 3.49
CA ILE A 14 -7.76 1.80 3.62
C ILE A 14 -8.86 1.94 4.70
N VAL A 15 -8.67 2.84 5.67
CA VAL A 15 -9.61 3.04 6.77
C VAL A 15 -10.62 4.15 6.48
N CYS A 16 -10.16 5.33 6.03
CA CYS A 16 -11.01 6.53 5.88
C CYS A 16 -11.18 7.03 4.43
N GLY A 17 -10.57 6.36 3.46
CA GLY A 17 -10.69 6.70 2.03
C GLY A 17 -9.97 7.99 1.60
N LYS A 18 -9.27 8.67 2.51
CA LYS A 18 -8.56 9.91 2.19
C LYS A 18 -7.43 9.65 1.18
N LEU A 19 -7.34 10.46 0.14
CA LEU A 19 -6.36 10.26 -0.94
C LEU A 19 -4.95 10.63 -0.50
N TYR A 20 -4.00 9.73 -0.76
CA TYR A 20 -2.56 9.92 -0.56
C TYR A 20 -1.83 9.55 -1.84
N GLN A 21 -0.81 10.33 -2.17
CA GLN A 21 0.08 10.02 -3.27
C GLN A 21 1.19 9.11 -2.76
N LEU A 22 1.42 8.01 -3.49
CA LEU A 22 2.48 7.06 -3.22
C LEU A 22 3.18 6.67 -4.52
N TYR A 23 4.46 6.34 -4.43
CA TYR A 23 5.22 5.75 -5.51
C TYR A 23 5.15 4.24 -5.39
N VAL A 24 4.61 3.59 -6.42
CA VAL A 24 4.63 2.14 -6.59
C VAL A 24 5.92 1.79 -7.34
N VAL A 25 6.76 0.99 -6.71
CA VAL A 25 7.97 0.42 -7.33
C VAL A 25 7.61 -0.97 -7.81
N SER A 26 7.77 -1.20 -9.10
CA SER A 26 7.53 -2.48 -9.75
C SER A 26 8.80 -2.98 -10.43
N ASP A 27 8.90 -4.31 -10.55
CA ASP A 27 9.96 -4.99 -11.28
C ASP A 27 9.80 -4.80 -12.80
N ALA A 28 10.82 -5.13 -13.58
CA ALA A 28 10.78 -5.13 -15.04
C ALA A 28 9.65 -6.02 -15.61
N ARG A 29 9.18 -7.00 -14.83
CA ARG A 29 8.02 -7.85 -15.16
C ARG A 29 6.66 -7.24 -14.79
N GLY A 30 6.63 -6.02 -14.26
CA GLY A 30 5.42 -5.35 -13.76
C GLY A 30 4.93 -5.88 -12.40
N LYS A 31 5.73 -6.70 -11.70
CA LYS A 31 5.38 -7.20 -10.37
C LYS A 31 5.61 -6.10 -9.33
N PHE A 32 4.66 -5.89 -8.43
CA PHE A 32 4.83 -5.00 -7.28
C PHE A 32 6.04 -5.44 -6.43
N ILE A 33 6.94 -4.50 -6.12
CA ILE A 33 8.09 -4.71 -5.24
C ILE A 33 7.88 -3.97 -3.92
N ASP A 34 7.63 -2.67 -3.99
CA ASP A 34 7.52 -1.81 -2.80
C ASP A 34 6.65 -0.59 -3.10
N CYS A 35 6.14 0.07 -2.07
CA CYS A 35 5.55 1.39 -2.22
C CYS A 35 6.06 2.37 -1.17
N LYS A 36 6.33 3.60 -1.62
CA LYS A 36 6.72 4.72 -0.76
C LYS A 36 5.66 5.81 -0.79
N VAL A 37 5.05 6.06 0.37
CA VAL A 37 4.11 7.18 0.52
C VAL A 37 4.87 8.50 0.44
N MET A 38 4.42 9.40 -0.43
CA MET A 38 5.00 10.73 -0.62
C MET A 38 4.26 11.80 0.18
N THR A 39 2.97 11.62 0.36
CA THR A 39 2.13 12.57 1.10
C THR A 39 2.40 12.48 2.60
N ALA A 40 2.64 13.63 3.23
CA ALA A 40 2.84 13.72 4.68
C ALA A 40 1.63 13.15 5.43
N GLY A 41 1.91 12.35 6.46
CA GLY A 41 0.93 11.71 7.31
C GLY A 41 0.20 10.52 6.71
N GLY A 42 0.69 9.99 5.60
CA GLY A 42 0.39 8.63 5.17
C GLY A 42 1.54 7.68 5.54
N ARG A 43 1.19 6.51 6.04
CA ARG A 43 2.09 5.38 6.29
C ARG A 43 1.81 4.28 5.28
N ARG A 44 2.87 3.61 4.83
CA ARG A 44 2.71 2.39 4.03
C ARG A 44 2.16 1.28 4.90
N VAL A 45 1.27 0.48 4.33
CA VAL A 45 0.80 -0.75 4.98
C VAL A 45 1.72 -1.88 4.50
N SER A 46 2.26 -2.67 5.42
CA SER A 46 3.25 -3.72 5.13
C SER A 46 2.68 -4.92 4.38
N ASN A 47 1.57 -4.77 3.66
CA ASN A 47 0.92 -5.88 3.00
C ASN A 47 1.60 -6.18 1.66
N SER A 48 2.11 -7.40 1.51
CA SER A 48 3.16 -7.74 0.54
C SER A 48 2.71 -7.70 -0.93
N GLN A 49 1.41 -7.73 -1.22
CA GLN A 49 0.94 -7.90 -2.59
C GLN A 49 0.35 -6.63 -3.23
N ARG A 50 0.08 -5.56 -2.47
CA ARG A 50 -0.64 -4.38 -3.00
C ARG A 50 -0.16 -3.07 -2.38
N PRO A 51 -0.09 -1.98 -3.17
CA PRO A 51 0.26 -0.66 -2.68
C PRO A 51 -0.85 -0.07 -1.83
N LEU A 52 -0.81 -0.33 -0.52
CA LEU A 52 -1.80 0.13 0.44
C LEU A 52 -1.24 1.26 1.30
N VAL A 53 -2.10 2.25 1.55
CA VAL A 53 -1.78 3.41 2.39
C VAL A 53 -2.77 3.50 3.55
N ALA A 54 -2.26 3.92 4.70
CA ALA A 54 -3.07 4.29 5.85
C ALA A 54 -2.65 5.67 6.34
N CYS A 55 -3.57 6.40 6.97
CA CYS A 55 -3.22 7.65 7.64
C CYS A 55 -2.49 7.38 8.95
N GLU A 56 -1.62 8.29 9.38
CA GLU A 56 -1.06 8.30 10.75
C GLU A 56 -2.13 8.41 11.84
N LYS A 57 -3.33 8.89 11.50
CA LYS A 57 -4.47 8.98 12.41
C LYS A 57 -5.03 7.64 12.85
N HIS A 58 -4.79 6.57 12.07
CA HIS A 58 -5.27 5.24 12.38
C HIS A 58 -4.14 4.38 12.91
N SER A 59 -4.46 3.60 13.95
CA SER A 59 -3.49 2.65 14.52
C SER A 59 -3.32 1.45 13.62
N GLU A 60 -2.21 0.74 13.76
CA GLU A 60 -1.87 -0.46 12.96
C GLU A 60 -3.00 -1.49 13.00
N LYS A 61 -3.59 -1.70 14.18
CA LYS A 61 -4.74 -2.59 14.37
C LYS A 61 -5.96 -2.21 13.52
N GLU A 62 -6.27 -0.92 13.38
CA GLU A 62 -7.39 -0.47 12.53
C GLU A 62 -7.07 -0.70 11.06
N VAL A 63 -5.82 -0.49 10.69
CA VAL A 63 -5.32 -0.72 9.33
C VAL A 63 -5.39 -2.20 8.99
N GLU A 64 -4.88 -3.07 9.86
CA GLU A 64 -4.96 -4.53 9.70
C GLU A 64 -6.41 -5.01 9.63
N ALA A 65 -7.29 -4.52 10.51
CA ALA A 65 -8.71 -4.86 10.48
C ALA A 65 -9.39 -4.39 9.18
N ALA A 66 -9.06 -3.20 8.69
CA ALA A 66 -9.60 -2.68 7.43
C ALA A 66 -9.07 -3.47 6.23
N VAL A 67 -7.79 -3.85 6.25
CA VAL A 67 -7.19 -4.72 5.23
C VAL A 67 -7.90 -6.07 5.19
N VAL A 68 -8.07 -6.74 6.32
CA VAL A 68 -8.79 -8.01 6.42
C VAL A 68 -10.24 -7.87 5.96
N ARG A 69 -10.88 -6.74 6.26
CA ARG A 69 -12.26 -6.48 5.86
C ARG A 69 -12.42 -6.27 4.35
N VAL A 70 -11.50 -5.56 3.71
CA VAL A 70 -11.59 -5.18 2.29
C VAL A 70 -11.03 -6.27 1.38
N TYR A 71 -9.93 -6.91 1.77
CA TYR A 71 -9.22 -7.88 0.96
C TYR A 71 -9.34 -9.32 1.46
N GLY A 72 -9.94 -9.55 2.64
CA GLY A 72 -9.94 -10.85 3.30
C GLY A 72 -8.67 -11.11 4.09
N VAL A 73 -8.67 -12.21 4.86
CA VAL A 73 -7.43 -12.78 5.42
C VAL A 73 -6.56 -13.17 4.23
N GLN A 74 -5.45 -12.45 4.03
CA GLN A 74 -4.38 -12.91 3.15
C GLN A 74 -3.67 -14.02 3.91
N ASP A 75 -4.22 -15.22 3.80
CA ASP A 75 -3.46 -16.44 4.06
C ASP A 75 -2.39 -16.51 2.97
N GLU A 76 -1.14 -16.76 3.34
CA GLU A 76 0.05 -16.72 2.47
C GLU A 76 0.10 -17.86 1.42
N ASP A 77 -1.03 -18.42 1.01
CA ASP A 77 -1.12 -19.58 0.11
C ASP A 77 -1.88 -19.24 -1.19
N ASP A 78 -1.16 -18.77 -2.21
CA ASP A 78 -1.28 -19.20 -3.64
C ASP A 78 -0.04 -18.79 -4.46
#